data_AF-K7FBN9-F1
#
_entry.id   AF-K7FBN9-F1
#
_cell.length_a   1.000
_cell.length_b   1.000
_cell.length_c   1.000
_cell.angle_alpha   90.00
_cell.angle_beta   90.00
_cell.angle_gamma   90.00
#
_symmetry.space_group_name_H-M   'P 1'
#
loop_
_entity.id
_entity.type
_entity.pdbx_description
1 polymer ?
#
loop_
_entity_poly.entity_id
_entity_poly.type
_entity_poly.pdbx_seq_one_letter_code
_entity_poly.pdbx_strand_id
1 'polypeptide(L)'
;PALPSAPGALPALLSRVHPADTLLTPPLSRSWVGFEYPEYQGQQFILEKGDYPRWEAWSGNSGYRTEHLLSFRPIKCANHSDSKVTLYEAENFQGRKFELSDDFPSLQAMGWGSKEVASIKVNSGA
;
A
#
# COMPACT_ATOMS: atom_id res chain seq x y z
N PRO A 1 -6.47 15.16 -31.67
CA PRO A 1 -6.56 13.70 -31.42
C PRO A 1 -6.94 13.42 -29.96
N ALA A 2 -8.09 12.75 -29.77
CA ALA A 2 -8.63 12.42 -28.46
C ALA A 2 -7.71 11.41 -27.74
N LEU A 3 -7.46 11.66 -26.45
CA LEU A 3 -6.86 10.69 -25.54
C LEU A 3 -7.69 9.40 -25.57
N PRO A 4 -7.08 8.21 -25.69
CA PRO A 4 -7.84 6.97 -25.56
C PRO A 4 -8.38 6.89 -24.13
N SER A 5 -9.71 6.94 -24.02
CA SER A 5 -10.45 6.60 -22.80
C SER A 5 -10.02 5.21 -22.34
N ALA A 6 -9.30 5.12 -21.24
CA ALA A 6 -8.69 3.88 -20.75
C ALA A 6 -9.73 2.95 -20.11
N PRO A 7 -9.94 1.73 -20.64
CA PRO A 7 -10.61 0.67 -19.92
C PRO A 7 -9.58 -0.36 -19.45
N GLY A 8 -9.49 -0.58 -18.13
CA GLY A 8 -8.77 -1.72 -17.55
C GLY A 8 -7.28 -1.49 -17.27
N ALA A 9 -7.00 -0.79 -16.17
CA ALA A 9 -5.62 -0.48 -15.77
C ALA A 9 -4.78 -1.73 -15.45
N LEU A 10 -5.32 -2.80 -14.87
CA LEU A 10 -4.50 -3.95 -14.44
C LEU A 10 -4.18 -5.00 -15.51
N PRO A 11 -5.11 -5.41 -16.40
CA PRO A 11 -4.75 -6.34 -17.48
C PRO A 11 -3.83 -5.72 -18.52
N ALA A 12 -3.92 -4.40 -18.76
CA ALA A 12 -3.07 -3.70 -19.72
C ALA A 12 -1.66 -3.40 -19.18
N LEU A 13 -1.48 -3.22 -17.87
CA LEU A 13 -0.15 -3.01 -17.27
C LEU A 13 0.71 -4.28 -17.26
N LEU A 14 0.09 -5.46 -17.16
CA LEU A 14 0.78 -6.75 -17.35
C LEU A 14 1.28 -6.96 -18.79
N SER A 15 0.67 -6.32 -19.79
CA SER A 15 1.10 -6.43 -21.20
C SER A 15 2.33 -5.57 -21.56
N ARG A 16 2.73 -4.63 -20.69
CA ARG A 16 3.97 -3.82 -20.85
C ARG A 16 5.14 -4.35 -20.01
N VAL A 17 4.92 -5.41 -19.25
CA VAL A 17 5.99 -6.20 -18.61
C VAL A 17 6.58 -7.10 -19.68
N HIS A 18 7.90 -7.05 -19.87
CA HIS A 18 8.56 -7.90 -20.86
C HIS A 18 8.21 -9.38 -20.59
N PRO A 19 7.99 -10.22 -21.63
CA PRO A 19 7.67 -11.64 -21.43
C PRO A 19 8.75 -12.41 -20.64
N ALA A 20 9.97 -11.89 -20.57
CA ALA A 20 11.05 -12.43 -19.74
C ALA A 20 10.90 -12.07 -18.23
N ASP A 21 10.23 -10.96 -17.91
CA ASP A 21 9.94 -10.54 -16.53
C ASP A 21 8.68 -11.22 -15.98
N THR A 22 7.79 -11.72 -16.86
CA THR A 22 6.63 -12.53 -16.47
C THR A 22 7.04 -13.85 -15.81
N LEU A 23 8.23 -14.38 -16.15
CA LEU A 23 8.80 -15.60 -15.55
C LEU A 23 9.58 -15.33 -14.25
N LEU A 24 9.67 -14.07 -13.81
CA LEU A 24 10.30 -13.67 -12.54
C LEU A 24 9.31 -13.13 -11.51
N THR A 25 8.00 -13.28 -11.72
CA THR A 25 7.05 -13.16 -10.61
C THR A 25 7.06 -14.46 -9.81
N PRO A 26 7.73 -14.53 -8.64
CA PRO A 26 7.46 -15.64 -7.74
C PRO A 26 5.94 -15.62 -7.45
N PRO A 27 5.26 -16.77 -7.43
CA PRO A 27 3.82 -16.87 -7.19
C PRO A 27 3.39 -16.49 -5.75
N LEU A 28 4.17 -15.66 -5.05
CA LEU A 28 4.14 -15.52 -3.59
C LEU A 28 3.73 -14.12 -3.10
N SER A 29 3.97 -13.03 -3.85
CA SER A 29 3.52 -11.71 -3.38
C SER A 29 2.06 -11.48 -3.78
N ARG A 30 1.15 -11.69 -2.83
CA ARG A 30 -0.29 -11.45 -3.00
C ARG A 30 -0.65 -9.96 -3.05
N SER A 31 0.24 -9.09 -2.59
CA SER A 31 0.01 -7.65 -2.45
C SER A 31 1.12 -6.84 -3.13
N TRP A 32 0.72 -5.72 -3.72
CA TRP A 32 1.56 -4.77 -4.42
C TRP A 32 1.35 -3.37 -3.86
N VAL A 33 2.33 -2.50 -4.06
CA VAL A 33 2.13 -1.05 -3.88
C VAL A 33 2.30 -0.37 -5.23
N GLY A 34 1.27 0.39 -5.62
CA GLY A 34 1.27 1.26 -6.78
C GLY A 34 1.54 2.71 -6.39
N PHE A 35 2.17 3.45 -7.29
CA PHE A 35 2.56 4.84 -7.10
C PHE A 35 2.00 5.73 -8.20
N GLU A 36 1.64 6.95 -7.83
CA GLU A 36 1.09 7.94 -8.75
C GLU A 36 2.05 8.29 -9.90
N TYR A 37 3.34 8.45 -9.61
CA TYR A 37 4.36 8.84 -10.58
C TYR A 37 5.36 7.71 -10.88
N PRO A 38 6.15 7.84 -11.96
CA PRO A 38 7.29 6.95 -12.23
C PRO A 38 8.31 6.95 -11.08
N GLU A 39 9.21 5.98 -11.07
CA GLU A 39 10.31 5.87 -10.09
C GLU A 39 9.84 5.86 -8.61
N TYR A 40 8.67 5.25 -8.36
CA TYR A 40 8.10 5.06 -7.02
C TYR A 40 7.83 6.37 -6.26
N GLN A 41 7.38 7.40 -6.99
CA GLN A 41 7.12 8.73 -6.45
C GLN A 41 5.62 9.03 -6.32
N GLY A 42 5.29 9.98 -5.44
CA GLY A 42 3.92 10.46 -5.23
C GLY A 42 3.09 9.59 -4.30
N GLN A 43 1.77 9.66 -4.46
CA GLN A 43 0.82 8.94 -3.61
C GLN A 43 0.97 7.42 -3.77
N GLN A 44 0.88 6.70 -2.65
CA GLN A 44 0.97 5.25 -2.57
C GLN A 44 -0.40 4.61 -2.38
N PHE A 45 -0.63 3.47 -3.04
CA PHE A 45 -1.86 2.69 -2.96
C PHE A 45 -1.52 1.21 -2.78
N ILE A 46 -2.11 0.56 -1.77
CA ILE A 46 -1.97 -0.88 -1.56
C ILE A 46 -2.96 -1.61 -2.46
N LEU A 47 -2.45 -2.53 -3.28
CA LEU A 47 -3.21 -3.32 -4.22
C LEU A 47 -3.13 -4.78 -3.78
N GLU A 48 -4.18 -5.24 -3.13
CA GLU A 48 -4.37 -6.65 -2.81
C GLU A 48 -4.99 -7.40 -3.98
N LYS A 49 -5.10 -8.72 -3.85
CA LYS A 49 -5.77 -9.54 -4.86
C LYS A 49 -7.23 -9.10 -5.04
N GLY A 50 -7.54 -8.56 -6.22
CA GLY A 50 -8.88 -8.10 -6.58
C GLY A 50 -8.93 -7.51 -7.98
N ASP A 51 -10.14 -7.16 -8.41
CA ASP A 51 -10.39 -6.49 -9.68
C ASP A 51 -10.52 -4.98 -9.46
N TYR A 52 -9.77 -4.18 -10.23
CA TYR A 52 -9.75 -2.72 -10.11
C TYR A 52 -10.17 -2.06 -11.43
N PRO A 53 -11.47 -2.01 -11.74
CA PRO A 53 -11.96 -1.53 -13.03
C PRO A 53 -11.82 -0.01 -13.23
N ARG A 54 -11.66 0.75 -12.14
CA ARG A 54 -11.63 2.23 -12.11
C ARG A 54 -10.88 2.74 -10.89
N TRP A 55 -10.52 4.03 -10.90
CA TRP A 55 -9.68 4.64 -9.86
C TRP A 55 -10.28 4.57 -8.46
N GLU A 56 -11.61 4.60 -8.34
CA GLU A 56 -12.33 4.43 -7.08
C GLU A 56 -12.05 3.08 -6.42
N ALA A 57 -11.69 2.05 -7.18
CA ALA A 57 -11.44 0.72 -6.66
C ALA A 57 -10.11 0.61 -5.88
N TRP A 58 -9.09 1.41 -6.22
CA TRP A 58 -7.80 1.39 -5.51
C TRP A 58 -7.55 2.59 -4.61
N SER A 59 -8.23 3.72 -4.85
CA SER A 59 -8.10 4.94 -4.03
C SER A 59 -8.97 4.93 -2.77
N GLY A 60 -9.90 3.98 -2.67
CA GLY A 60 -10.82 3.84 -1.54
C GLY A 60 -11.63 5.12 -1.32
N ASN A 61 -11.73 5.56 -0.06
CA ASN A 61 -12.46 6.78 0.32
C ASN A 61 -11.54 7.99 0.56
N SER A 62 -10.32 7.98 -0.01
CA SER A 62 -9.29 8.98 0.24
C SER A 62 -9.70 10.41 -0.19
N GLY A 63 -10.73 10.56 -1.04
CA GLY A 63 -11.11 11.85 -1.63
C GLY A 63 -10.07 12.40 -2.62
N TYR A 64 -8.85 11.86 -2.58
CA TYR A 64 -7.78 12.09 -3.54
C TYR A 64 -8.11 11.42 -4.87
N ARG A 65 -8.55 12.22 -5.84
CA ARG A 65 -8.87 11.76 -7.19
C ARG A 65 -7.59 11.78 -8.03
N THR A 66 -7.04 10.61 -8.29
CA THR A 66 -5.97 10.45 -9.27
C THR A 66 -6.27 9.24 -10.16
N GLU A 67 -6.18 9.45 -11.47
CA GLU A 67 -6.25 8.38 -12.46
C GLU A 67 -4.85 7.83 -12.77
N HIS A 68 -3.81 8.41 -12.16
CA HIS A 68 -2.42 8.04 -12.41
C HIS A 68 -1.95 6.96 -11.45
N LEU A 69 -1.46 5.87 -12.02
CA LEU A 69 -0.81 4.78 -11.32
C LEU A 69 0.30 4.25 -12.24
N LEU A 70 1.49 4.83 -12.10
CA LEU A 70 2.54 4.80 -13.13
C LEU A 70 3.76 3.94 -12.76
N SER A 71 3.93 3.53 -11.51
CA SER A 71 4.96 2.57 -11.11
C SER A 71 4.49 1.64 -9.99
N PHE A 72 5.08 0.45 -9.88
CA PHE A 72 4.61 -0.64 -9.00
C PHE A 72 5.76 -1.46 -8.45
N ARG A 73 5.66 -1.94 -7.21
CA ARG A 73 6.58 -2.94 -6.66
C ARG A 73 5.84 -3.97 -5.80
N PRO A 74 6.32 -5.23 -5.76
CA PRO A 74 5.73 -6.25 -4.90
C PRO A 74 6.01 -5.96 -3.41
N ILE A 75 5.06 -6.28 -2.55
CA ILE A 75 5.23 -6.24 -1.09
C ILE A 75 5.68 -7.62 -0.62
N LYS A 76 6.96 -7.74 -0.24
CA LYS A 76 7.59 -9.03 0.07
C LYS A 76 7.23 -9.59 1.44
N CYS A 77 6.88 -8.74 2.40
CA CYS A 77 6.63 -9.12 3.79
C CYS A 77 5.15 -9.03 4.19
N ALA A 78 4.22 -9.06 3.23
CA ALA A 78 2.78 -8.99 3.48
C ALA A 78 2.22 -10.32 4.03
N ASN A 79 2.70 -10.76 5.18
CA ASN A 79 2.12 -11.88 5.92
C ASN A 79 1.35 -11.35 7.14
N HIS A 80 0.02 -11.22 7.00
CA HIS A 80 -0.84 -10.69 8.07
C HIS A 80 -0.65 -11.39 9.42
N SER A 81 -0.42 -12.71 9.43
CA SER A 81 -0.34 -13.47 10.68
C SER A 81 0.95 -13.20 11.50
N ASP A 82 1.91 -12.50 10.92
CA ASP A 82 3.20 -12.16 11.55
C ASP A 82 3.46 -10.66 11.53
N SER A 83 2.46 -9.84 11.17
CA SER A 83 2.61 -8.38 11.17
C SER A 83 2.58 -7.85 12.59
N LYS A 84 3.65 -7.15 12.99
CA LYS A 84 3.74 -6.49 14.28
C LYS A 84 4.39 -5.12 14.16
N VAL A 85 3.75 -4.11 14.73
CA VAL A 85 4.26 -2.74 14.74
C VAL A 85 4.13 -2.12 16.13
N THR A 86 5.11 -1.31 16.49
CA THR A 86 5.08 -0.51 17.72
C THR A 86 4.99 0.97 17.37
N LEU A 87 3.98 1.65 17.88
CA LEU A 87 3.80 3.10 17.75
C LEU A 87 4.38 3.80 18.99
N TYR A 88 4.99 4.97 18.79
CA TYR A 88 5.58 5.79 19.85
C TYR A 88 5.09 7.23 19.76
N GLU A 89 4.83 7.83 20.92
CA GLU A 89 4.35 9.21 21.02
C GLU A 89 5.44 10.24 20.77
N ALA A 90 6.71 9.89 20.98
CA ALA A 90 7.84 10.76 20.71
C ALA A 90 8.74 10.19 19.60
N GLU A 91 9.54 11.08 19.01
CA GLU A 91 10.57 10.71 18.04
C GLU A 91 11.62 9.77 18.67
N ASN A 92 12.40 9.10 17.82
CA ASN A 92 13.49 8.21 18.26
C ASN A 92 13.04 7.08 19.20
N PHE A 93 11.80 6.60 19.03
CA PHE A 93 11.20 5.48 19.78
C PHE A 93 11.12 5.72 21.29
N GLN A 94 10.82 6.97 21.69
CA GLN A 94 10.72 7.37 23.09
C GLN A 94 9.26 7.55 23.54
N GLY A 95 9.09 7.68 24.86
CA GLY A 95 7.80 7.97 25.49
C GLY A 95 6.88 6.75 25.59
N ARG A 96 5.57 7.01 25.66
CA ARG A 96 4.58 5.94 25.69
C ARG A 96 4.56 5.22 24.36
N LYS A 97 4.34 3.90 24.42
CA LYS A 97 4.29 3.02 23.25
C LYS A 97 3.02 2.19 23.23
N PHE A 98 2.63 1.76 22.05
CA PHE A 98 1.51 0.86 21.82
C PHE A 98 1.89 -0.20 20.77
N GLU A 99 1.67 -1.47 21.05
CA GLU A 99 2.00 -2.58 20.13
C GLU A 99 0.72 -3.04 19.43
N LEU A 100 0.78 -3.18 18.10
CA LEU A 100 -0.31 -3.64 17.24
C LEU A 100 0.13 -4.95 16.55
N SER A 101 -0.73 -5.96 16.63
CA SER A 101 -0.57 -7.27 15.96
C SER A 101 -1.76 -7.65 15.08
N ASP A 102 -2.80 -6.82 15.06
CA ASP A 102 -4.07 -7.07 14.38
C ASP A 102 -4.54 -5.77 13.73
N ASP A 103 -5.61 -5.86 12.93
CA ASP A 103 -6.20 -4.71 12.26
C ASP A 103 -7.05 -3.88 13.22
N PHE A 104 -6.76 -2.58 13.30
CA PHE A 104 -7.49 -1.65 14.17
C PHE A 104 -8.07 -0.48 13.38
N PRO A 105 -9.40 -0.32 13.32
CA PRO A 105 -10.03 0.79 12.60
C PRO A 105 -9.88 2.14 13.32
N SER A 106 -9.53 2.15 14.61
CA SER A 106 -9.30 3.37 15.39
C SER A 106 -8.24 3.16 16.47
N LEU A 107 -7.15 3.92 16.41
CA LEU A 107 -6.13 3.93 17.45
C LEU A 107 -6.68 4.51 18.76
N GLN A 108 -7.54 5.53 18.69
CA GLN A 108 -8.11 6.19 19.87
C GLN A 108 -9.00 5.24 20.67
N ALA A 109 -9.80 4.41 19.98
CA ALA A 109 -10.61 3.38 20.64
C ALA A 109 -9.75 2.34 21.39
N MET A 110 -8.52 2.12 20.95
CA MET A 110 -7.54 1.24 21.60
C MET A 110 -6.77 1.91 22.74
N GLY A 111 -7.08 3.18 23.04
CA GLY A 111 -6.42 3.94 24.12
C GLY A 111 -5.22 4.77 23.66
N TRP A 112 -4.99 4.92 22.36
CA TRP A 112 -4.01 5.88 21.85
C TRP A 112 -4.50 7.31 22.10
N GLY A 113 -3.85 8.00 23.03
CA GLY A 113 -4.30 9.32 23.50
C GLY A 113 -3.85 10.50 22.63
N SER A 114 -2.94 10.28 21.69
CA SER A 114 -2.41 11.33 20.81
C SER A 114 -3.15 11.38 19.48
N LYS A 115 -3.18 12.57 18.86
CA LYS A 115 -3.65 12.72 17.47
C LYS A 115 -2.61 12.26 16.45
N GLU A 116 -1.35 12.15 16.88
CA GLU A 116 -0.20 11.90 16.02
C GLU A 116 0.61 10.72 16.55
N VAL A 117 1.34 10.08 15.64
CA VAL A 117 2.35 9.07 15.95
C VAL A 117 3.70 9.65 15.53
N ALA A 118 4.61 9.87 16.47
CA ALA A 118 5.87 10.54 16.18
C ALA A 118 6.95 9.60 15.66
N SER A 119 6.93 8.32 16.08
CA SER A 119 7.78 7.31 15.46
C SER A 119 7.14 5.93 15.47
N ILE A 120 7.51 5.11 14.48
CA ILE A 120 6.95 3.79 14.23
C ILE A 120 8.10 2.80 14.08
N LYS A 121 8.03 1.69 14.81
CA LYS A 121 8.95 0.56 14.64
C LYS A 121 8.19 -0.62 14.07
N VAL A 122 8.52 -1.00 12.84
CA VAL A 122 8.03 -2.24 12.23
C VAL A 122 8.87 -3.39 12.80
N ASN A 123 8.25 -4.25 13.60
CA ASN A 123 8.90 -5.42 14.18
C ASN A 123 8.94 -6.58 13.19
N SER A 124 7.87 -6.75 12.43
CA SER A 124 7.69 -7.79 11.40
C SER A 124 6.49 -7.42 10.52
N GLY A 125 6.41 -7.99 9.32
CA GLY A 125 5.35 -7.67 8.35
C GLY A 125 5.66 -6.51 7.40
N ALA A 126 4.61 -5.94 6.82
CA ALA A 126 4.64 -4.78 5.91
C ALA A 126 3.45 -3.86 6.19
#